data_AF-A0A6B3NET1-F1
#
_entry.id   AF-A0A6B3NET1-F1
#
_cell.length_a   1.000
_cell.length_b   1.000
_cell.length_c   1.000
_cell.angle_alpha   90.00
_cell.angle_beta   90.00
_cell.angle_gamma   90.00
#
_symmetry.space_group_name_H-M   'P 1'
#
loop_
_entity.id
_entity.type
_entity.pdbx_description
1 polymer ?
#
loop_
_entity_poly.entity_id
_entity_poly.type
_entity_poly.pdbx_seq_one_letter_code
_entity_poly.pdbx_strand_id
1 'polypeptide(L)'
;MGKGSRLSLVTYPVTSLFRENCSKSPQITDDELAVLKPYLEKIDKHVLTWAVMSAISADALNQWLALDEFLSIESFLTIVREQFPKKTDGSLSLIAVLQILSCHPKISLELQTEFKMWLQTRNYGIPDGYSIHIKGKLNAYLLVVVKQEHPREPLHLTAYVKIENKTPIPIFIKPKPPSLYQSHPENGAIITCQLSEDETLEEKIVPYLQDLLKQSGDIYLRGSPSTYNLVLEIFLPFDYLAESVDLWGIERIRRKRKLGREYRVIVRSYERLVDAYYAGKLESAWKLMKSMEQKVLPTCIRRLEQEKRYFYSILEQELTEQQSIGLSCFLPEAEAEREELFVALYETGVPLALWLRSPDFENDGMLHFEQLLCTRCLQDHNQLIEQLFKKRQAAHFCRNPENQWGYHAAMLLDNPERTPSLNPLKFGQ
;
A
#
# COMPACT_ATOMS: atom_id res chain seq x y z
N MET A 1 -52.58 11.98 0.76
CA MET A 1 -51.88 13.25 0.43
C MET A 1 -51.27 13.81 1.71
N GLY A 2 -50.03 13.43 2.02
CA GLY A 2 -49.27 13.94 3.16
C GLY A 2 -48.02 14.64 2.65
N LYS A 3 -47.87 15.92 2.98
CA LYS A 3 -46.70 16.74 2.59
C LYS A 3 -45.47 16.19 3.30
N GLY A 4 -44.63 15.47 2.58
CA GLY A 4 -43.30 15.06 3.03
C GLY A 4 -42.41 16.28 3.19
N SER A 5 -42.03 16.56 4.43
CA SER A 5 -40.98 17.52 4.82
C SER A 5 -39.66 17.12 4.15
N ARG A 6 -39.22 17.91 3.16
CA ARG A 6 -37.85 17.84 2.65
C ARG A 6 -36.94 18.42 3.73
N LEU A 7 -36.18 17.55 4.40
CA LEU A 7 -35.03 17.97 5.18
C LEU A 7 -34.00 18.60 4.23
N SER A 8 -33.56 19.81 4.56
CA SER A 8 -32.50 20.50 3.84
C SER A 8 -31.19 19.72 3.96
N LEU A 9 -30.58 19.39 2.82
CA LEU A 9 -29.19 18.95 2.74
C LEU A 9 -28.31 20.02 3.38
N VAL A 10 -27.82 19.74 4.60
CA VAL A 10 -26.78 20.55 5.24
C VAL A 10 -25.47 20.22 4.53
N THR A 11 -25.07 21.07 3.59
CA THR A 11 -23.70 21.10 3.08
C THR A 11 -22.83 21.64 4.20
N TYR A 12 -22.12 20.78 4.92
CA TYR A 12 -21.04 21.22 5.81
C TYR A 12 -19.89 21.73 4.94
N PRO A 13 -19.49 23.01 5.04
CA PRO A 13 -18.21 23.44 4.51
C PRO A 13 -17.13 22.69 5.30
N VAL A 14 -16.33 21.87 4.64
CA VAL A 14 -15.18 21.14 5.23
C VAL A 14 -14.22 22.09 5.98
N THR A 15 -14.34 23.41 5.77
CA THR A 15 -13.56 24.46 6.42
C THR A 15 -13.99 24.81 7.85
N SER A 16 -15.15 24.39 8.35
CA SER A 16 -15.65 24.85 9.66
C SER A 16 -15.19 24.03 10.88
N LEU A 17 -14.59 22.85 10.70
CA LEU A 17 -14.20 21.97 11.82
C LEU A 17 -12.80 22.22 12.40
N PHE A 18 -11.99 23.10 11.81
CA PHE A 18 -10.55 23.20 12.17
C PHE A 18 -10.06 24.61 12.52
N ARG A 19 -10.96 25.60 12.65
CA ARG A 19 -10.56 27.01 12.73
C ARG A 19 -10.10 27.49 14.13
N GLU A 20 -10.16 26.65 15.16
CA GLU A 20 -10.11 27.16 16.55
C GLU A 20 -8.73 27.24 17.23
N ASN A 21 -7.59 26.83 16.65
CA ASN A 21 -6.31 26.88 17.41
C ASN A 21 -5.02 27.25 16.63
N CYS A 22 -5.09 28.08 15.59
CA CYS A 22 -3.88 28.59 14.92
C CYS A 22 -3.40 29.92 15.51
N SER A 23 -2.58 29.88 16.56
CA SER A 23 -1.87 31.04 17.11
C SER A 23 -0.83 31.60 16.11
N LYS A 24 -0.75 32.95 16.03
CA LYS A 24 0.06 33.80 15.13
C LYS A 24 1.53 33.35 14.96
N SER A 25 1.77 32.45 14.00
CA SER A 25 3.10 32.16 13.43
C SER A 25 3.43 33.15 12.31
N PRO A 26 4.70 33.44 11.97
CA PRO A 26 5.02 34.12 10.72
C PRO A 26 4.38 33.36 9.55
N GLN A 27 3.41 33.99 8.91
CA GLN A 27 2.73 33.48 7.73
C GLN A 27 3.50 33.94 6.49
N ILE A 28 3.61 33.08 5.48
CA ILE A 28 4.07 33.48 4.15
C ILE A 28 3.02 34.44 3.60
N THR A 29 3.44 35.64 3.26
CA THR A 29 2.54 36.69 2.79
C THR A 29 2.03 36.39 1.38
N ASP A 30 0.88 36.96 0.99
CA ASP A 30 0.38 36.82 -0.38
C ASP A 30 1.37 37.36 -1.42
N ASP A 31 2.12 38.40 -1.07
CA ASP A 31 3.18 38.94 -1.92
C ASP A 31 4.31 37.92 -2.12
N GLU A 32 4.68 37.17 -1.09
CA GLU A 32 5.67 36.10 -1.21
C GLU A 32 5.18 34.93 -2.07
N LEU A 33 3.90 34.56 -1.95
CA LEU A 33 3.30 33.53 -2.82
C LEU A 33 3.21 34.00 -4.27
N ALA A 34 2.89 35.28 -4.49
CA ALA A 34 2.87 35.89 -5.82
C ALA A 34 4.26 35.89 -6.47
N VAL A 35 5.32 36.11 -5.67
CA VAL A 35 6.71 35.99 -6.14
C VAL A 35 7.07 34.54 -6.48
N LEU A 36 6.61 33.55 -5.71
CA LEU A 36 6.94 32.14 -5.93
C LEU A 36 6.21 31.51 -7.11
N LYS A 37 4.99 31.96 -7.41
CA LYS A 37 4.11 31.35 -8.42
C LYS A 37 4.77 31.16 -9.79
N PRO A 38 5.43 32.15 -10.42
CA PRO A 38 6.05 31.97 -11.73
C PRO A 38 7.18 30.95 -11.74
N TYR A 39 7.84 30.72 -10.60
CA TYR A 39 8.87 29.70 -10.46
C TYR A 39 8.26 28.31 -10.38
N LEU A 40 7.18 28.15 -9.60
CA LEU A 40 6.45 26.89 -9.48
C LEU A 40 5.80 26.47 -10.82
N GLU A 41 5.35 27.43 -11.63
CA GLU A 41 4.77 27.20 -12.97
C GLU A 41 5.75 26.61 -13.98
N LYS A 42 7.05 26.74 -13.74
CA LYS A 42 8.10 26.13 -14.57
C LYS A 42 8.40 24.69 -14.19
N ILE A 43 7.88 24.19 -13.07
CA ILE A 43 8.17 22.85 -12.57
C ILE A 43 7.21 21.84 -13.18
N ASP A 44 7.75 20.70 -13.61
CA ASP A 44 6.89 19.56 -13.97
C ASP A 44 5.97 19.21 -12.81
N LYS A 45 4.66 19.16 -13.07
CA LYS A 45 3.64 18.95 -12.05
C LYS A 45 3.88 17.70 -11.20
N HIS A 46 4.48 16.64 -11.76
CA HIS A 46 4.74 15.42 -11.02
C HIS A 46 5.88 15.61 -10.03
N VAL A 47 6.91 16.37 -10.41
CA VAL A 47 8.01 16.76 -9.51
C VAL A 47 7.48 17.62 -8.36
N LEU A 48 6.62 18.61 -8.67
CA LEU A 48 5.98 19.41 -7.63
C LEU A 48 5.14 18.53 -6.69
N THR A 49 4.30 17.65 -7.25
CA THR A 49 3.50 16.69 -6.48
C THR A 49 4.36 15.85 -5.54
N TRP A 50 5.47 15.30 -6.06
CA TRP A 50 6.41 14.52 -5.27
C TRP A 50 7.05 15.31 -4.12
N ALA A 51 7.46 16.55 -4.38
CA ALA A 51 8.06 17.41 -3.37
C ALA A 51 7.06 17.73 -2.27
N VAL A 52 5.81 18.01 -2.64
CA VAL A 52 4.70 18.23 -1.71
C VAL A 52 4.48 17.00 -0.84
N MET A 53 4.24 15.83 -1.44
CA MET A 53 4.10 14.56 -0.72
C MET A 53 5.28 14.22 0.21
N SER A 54 6.46 14.79 -0.07
CA SER A 54 7.66 14.58 0.73
C SER A 54 7.87 15.58 1.85
N ALA A 55 7.23 16.74 1.74
CA ALA A 55 7.37 17.84 2.68
C ALA A 55 6.18 17.98 3.65
N ILE A 56 4.99 17.54 3.24
CA ILE A 56 3.73 17.82 3.95
C ILE A 56 3.08 16.54 4.52
N SER A 57 2.12 16.70 5.43
CA SER A 57 1.35 15.59 6.00
C SER A 57 0.43 14.94 4.96
N ALA A 58 0.05 13.68 5.19
CA ALA A 58 -0.90 12.97 4.32
C ALA A 58 -2.25 13.71 4.22
N ASP A 59 -2.73 14.31 5.31
CA ASP A 59 -4.02 15.03 5.32
C ASP A 59 -4.02 16.25 4.41
N ALA A 60 -2.95 17.05 4.44
CA ALA A 60 -2.84 18.24 3.59
C ALA A 60 -2.72 17.86 2.10
N LEU A 61 -2.05 16.74 1.80
CA LEU A 61 -1.99 16.20 0.45
C LEU A 61 -3.36 15.70 -0.04
N ASN A 62 -4.13 15.05 0.83
CA ASN A 62 -5.47 14.55 0.49
C ASN A 62 -6.41 15.70 0.13
N GLN A 63 -6.34 16.80 0.88
CA GLN A 63 -7.10 17.99 0.55
C GLN A 63 -6.71 18.58 -0.80
N TRP A 64 -5.44 18.48 -1.19
CA TRP A 64 -5.01 18.90 -2.52
C TRP A 64 -5.60 18.08 -3.64
N LEU A 65 -5.53 16.77 -3.49
CA LEU A 65 -6.10 15.83 -4.43
C LEU A 65 -7.63 15.99 -4.51
N ALA A 66 -8.29 16.37 -3.40
CA ALA A 66 -9.73 16.63 -3.37
C ALA A 66 -10.12 17.93 -4.08
N LEU A 67 -9.34 18.99 -3.91
CA LEU A 67 -9.61 20.31 -4.51
C LEU A 67 -9.43 20.30 -6.02
N ASP A 68 -8.43 19.57 -6.52
CA ASP A 68 -8.08 19.64 -7.94
C ASP A 68 -7.43 18.36 -8.47
N GLU A 69 -8.18 17.64 -9.30
CA GLU A 69 -7.69 16.45 -10.02
C GLU A 69 -6.53 16.78 -10.97
N PHE A 70 -6.41 18.02 -11.40
CA PHE A 70 -5.34 18.48 -12.29
C PHE A 70 -4.10 18.95 -11.53
N LEU A 71 -4.16 19.02 -10.20
CA LEU A 71 -3.06 19.43 -9.33
C LEU A 71 -2.46 20.79 -9.75
N SER A 72 -3.33 21.78 -10.01
CA SER A 72 -2.89 23.11 -10.40
C SER A 72 -2.11 23.79 -9.26
N ILE A 73 -1.27 24.74 -9.66
CA ILE A 73 -0.47 25.55 -8.74
C ILE A 73 -1.36 26.45 -7.90
N GLU A 74 -2.49 26.93 -8.43
CA GLU A 74 -3.47 27.69 -7.65
C GLU A 74 -4.03 26.87 -6.47
N SER A 75 -4.42 25.62 -6.74
CA SER A 75 -4.89 24.71 -5.70
C SER A 75 -3.79 24.38 -4.69
N PHE A 76 -2.54 24.18 -5.16
CA PHE A 76 -1.38 24.02 -4.28
C PHE A 76 -1.20 25.23 -3.37
N LEU A 77 -1.17 26.43 -3.93
CA LEU A 77 -0.98 27.68 -3.18
C LEU A 77 -2.14 27.93 -2.21
N THR A 78 -3.36 27.58 -2.59
CA THR A 78 -4.55 27.68 -1.72
C THR A 78 -4.37 26.80 -0.49
N ILE A 79 -3.90 25.57 -0.67
CA ILE A 79 -3.67 24.67 0.48
C ILE A 79 -2.51 25.18 1.29
N VAL A 80 -1.44 25.66 0.63
CA VAL A 80 -0.30 26.38 1.24
C VAL A 80 -0.74 27.52 2.15
N ARG A 81 -1.83 28.20 1.79
CA ARG A 81 -2.45 29.23 2.62
C ARG A 81 -3.30 28.67 3.75
N GLU A 82 -4.17 27.70 3.45
CA GLU A 82 -5.24 27.28 4.36
C GLU A 82 -4.82 26.24 5.42
N GLN A 83 -3.85 25.38 5.11
CA GLN A 83 -3.60 24.12 5.84
C GLN A 83 -2.24 24.04 6.53
N PHE A 84 -1.51 25.14 6.70
CA PHE A 84 -0.15 25.10 7.23
C PHE A 84 -0.04 25.64 8.66
N PRO A 85 -0.43 24.87 9.69
CA PRO A 85 0.25 24.97 10.95
C PRO A 85 1.69 24.43 10.78
N LYS A 86 2.59 24.90 11.63
CA LYS A 86 3.97 24.43 11.74
C LYS A 86 4.03 22.89 11.75
N LYS A 87 5.08 22.29 11.17
CA LYS A 87 5.51 20.95 11.57
C LYS A 87 5.71 20.91 13.09
N THR A 88 5.75 19.72 13.69
CA THR A 88 6.07 19.57 15.12
C THR A 88 7.42 20.20 15.51
N ASP A 89 8.32 20.38 14.53
CA ASP A 89 9.62 21.06 14.68
C ASP A 89 9.59 22.59 14.47
N GLY A 90 8.43 23.18 14.15
CA GLY A 90 8.28 24.62 13.94
C GLY A 90 8.48 25.12 12.51
N SER A 91 8.87 24.26 11.56
CA SER A 91 9.10 24.66 10.16
C SER A 91 7.80 24.76 9.35
N LEU A 92 7.77 25.72 8.41
CA LEU A 92 6.67 25.91 7.47
C LEU A 92 6.79 24.91 6.32
N SER A 93 5.75 24.15 6.00
CA SER A 93 5.95 23.07 5.02
C SER A 93 6.13 23.55 3.58
N LEU A 94 5.73 24.78 3.22
CA LEU A 94 6.17 25.36 1.93
C LEU A 94 7.69 25.48 1.86
N ILE A 95 8.34 25.83 2.98
CA ILE A 95 9.79 25.88 3.07
C ILE A 95 10.36 24.48 2.86
N ALA A 96 9.76 23.45 3.46
CA ALA A 96 10.17 22.07 3.21
C ALA A 96 9.98 21.66 1.74
N VAL A 97 8.90 22.09 1.07
CA VAL A 97 8.70 21.86 -0.37
C VAL A 97 9.82 22.53 -1.16
N LEU A 98 10.08 23.81 -0.92
CA LEU A 98 11.12 24.57 -1.61
C LEU A 98 12.52 23.99 -1.36
N GLN A 99 12.81 23.54 -0.14
CA GLN A 99 14.05 22.85 0.19
C GLN A 99 14.22 21.58 -0.65
N ILE A 100 13.18 20.77 -0.81
CA ILE A 100 13.21 19.56 -1.66
C ILE A 100 13.41 19.94 -3.13
N LEU A 101 12.64 20.92 -3.63
CA LEU A 101 12.75 21.39 -5.02
C LEU A 101 14.15 21.97 -5.32
N SER A 102 14.75 22.68 -4.37
CA SER A 102 16.07 23.29 -4.52
C SER A 102 17.20 22.27 -4.75
N CYS A 103 16.96 20.99 -4.45
CA CYS A 103 17.92 19.90 -4.62
C CYS A 103 17.40 18.79 -5.55
N HIS A 104 16.25 18.98 -6.21
CA HIS A 104 15.62 17.92 -6.99
C HIS A 104 16.30 17.75 -8.36
N PRO A 105 16.80 16.55 -8.73
CA PRO A 105 17.61 16.35 -9.94
C PRO A 105 16.86 16.58 -11.27
N LYS A 106 15.52 16.53 -11.25
CA LYS A 106 14.68 16.85 -12.42
C LYS A 106 14.38 18.34 -12.59
N ILE A 107 14.84 19.20 -11.68
CA ILE A 107 14.67 20.66 -11.76
C ILE A 107 15.93 21.27 -12.36
N SER A 108 15.76 22.23 -13.26
CA SER A 108 16.86 22.96 -13.89
C SER A 108 17.74 23.65 -12.85
N LEU A 109 19.06 23.71 -13.10
CA LEU A 109 20.02 24.30 -12.18
C LEU A 109 19.73 25.79 -11.90
N GLU A 110 19.23 26.55 -12.88
CA GLU A 110 18.84 27.94 -12.66
C GLU A 110 17.73 28.03 -11.59
N LEU A 111 16.66 27.28 -11.77
CA LEU A 111 15.52 27.26 -10.84
C LEU A 111 15.91 26.73 -9.44
N GLN A 112 16.79 25.73 -9.36
CA GLN A 112 17.36 25.29 -8.08
C GLN A 112 18.11 26.42 -7.38
N THR A 113 18.90 27.19 -8.13
CA THR A 113 19.66 28.34 -7.62
C THR A 113 18.72 29.45 -7.15
N GLU A 114 17.66 29.74 -7.91
CA GLU A 114 16.62 30.69 -7.53
C GLU A 114 15.95 30.30 -6.21
N PHE A 115 15.58 29.03 -6.02
CA PHE A 115 15.03 28.56 -4.75
C PHE A 115 16.03 28.65 -3.60
N LYS A 116 17.31 28.30 -3.80
CA LYS A 116 18.35 28.43 -2.77
C LYS A 116 18.55 29.88 -2.35
N MET A 117 18.62 30.81 -3.30
CA MET A 117 18.73 32.24 -3.01
C MET A 117 17.48 32.75 -2.27
N TRP A 118 16.29 32.33 -2.70
CA TRP A 118 15.03 32.72 -2.03
C TRP A 118 15.00 32.22 -0.57
N LEU A 119 15.47 31.00 -0.31
CA LEU A 119 15.59 30.43 1.04
C LEU A 119 16.64 31.17 1.89
N GLN A 120 17.85 31.42 1.33
CA GLN A 120 18.94 32.13 2.01
C GLN A 120 18.57 33.55 2.42
N THR A 121 17.96 34.31 1.51
CA THR A 121 17.56 35.71 1.76
C THR A 121 16.58 35.84 2.92
N ARG A 122 15.90 34.76 3.31
CA ARG A 122 14.94 34.68 4.41
C ARG A 122 15.46 33.90 5.62
N ASN A 123 16.75 33.58 5.64
CA ASN A 123 17.41 32.79 6.69
C ASN A 123 16.77 31.41 6.92
N TYR A 124 16.19 30.80 5.89
CA TYR A 124 15.79 29.41 5.94
C TYR A 124 16.98 28.51 5.65
N GLY A 125 17.12 27.42 6.41
CA GLY A 125 18.18 26.45 6.19
C GLY A 125 18.12 25.91 4.76
N ILE A 126 19.24 25.94 4.04
CA ILE A 126 19.40 25.11 2.85
C ILE A 126 19.93 23.77 3.35
N PRO A 127 19.36 22.63 2.91
CA PRO A 127 19.96 21.35 3.18
C PRO A 127 21.38 21.31 2.62
N ASP A 128 22.38 21.22 3.49
CA ASP A 128 23.81 21.14 3.13
C ASP A 128 24.05 19.86 2.34
N GLY A 129 23.86 19.96 1.02
CA GLY A 129 23.78 18.80 0.16
C GLY A 129 22.82 17.77 0.75
N TYR A 130 21.54 17.84 0.38
CA TYR A 130 20.84 16.58 0.16
C TYR A 130 21.67 15.83 -0.90
N SER A 131 22.74 15.14 -0.47
CA SER A 131 23.06 13.80 -0.91
C SER A 131 21.81 13.02 -0.55
N ILE A 132 20.74 13.23 -1.32
CA ILE A 132 19.88 12.13 -1.67
C ILE A 132 20.93 11.16 -2.22
N HIS A 133 21.34 10.21 -1.38
CA HIS A 133 22.08 9.07 -1.85
C HIS A 133 21.07 8.37 -2.78
N ILE A 134 20.93 8.86 -4.02
CA ILE A 134 20.19 8.25 -5.14
C ILE A 134 21.01 7.04 -5.61
N LYS A 135 21.57 6.28 -4.67
CA LYS A 135 22.13 4.96 -4.91
C LYS A 135 21.12 3.98 -4.35
N GLY A 136 20.01 3.85 -5.07
CA GLY A 136 18.95 2.93 -4.68
C GLY A 136 17.69 3.16 -5.48
N LYS A 137 16.90 2.09 -5.61
CA LYS A 137 15.52 2.20 -6.03
C LYS A 137 14.69 2.57 -4.80
N LEU A 138 13.78 3.51 -4.96
CA LEU A 138 12.79 3.86 -3.94
C LEU A 138 11.84 2.68 -3.74
N ASN A 139 11.64 2.22 -2.50
CA ASN A 139 10.62 1.24 -2.21
C ASN A 139 9.26 1.94 -2.00
N ALA A 140 8.27 1.54 -2.80
CA ALA A 140 6.91 2.01 -2.71
C ALA A 140 5.95 0.81 -2.61
N TYR A 141 4.86 1.00 -1.89
CA TYR A 141 3.86 -0.03 -1.64
C TYR A 141 2.48 0.54 -1.98
N LEU A 142 1.73 -0.18 -2.81
CA LEU A 142 0.31 0.05 -2.99
C LEU A 142 -0.42 -0.96 -2.09
N LEU A 143 -0.96 -0.44 -0.99
CA LEU A 143 -1.75 -1.21 -0.04
C LEU A 143 -3.20 -1.16 -0.49
N VAL A 144 -3.82 -2.30 -0.76
CA VAL A 144 -5.24 -2.39 -1.13
C VAL A 144 -5.93 -3.23 -0.07
N VAL A 145 -6.93 -2.65 0.60
CA VAL A 145 -7.70 -3.34 1.63
C VAL A 145 -9.06 -3.68 1.08
N VAL A 146 -9.36 -4.97 1.06
CA VAL A 146 -10.66 -5.54 0.71
C VAL A 146 -11.31 -5.98 2.01
N LYS A 147 -12.48 -5.41 2.29
CA LYS A 147 -13.29 -5.76 3.47
C LYS A 147 -14.64 -6.28 2.99
N GLN A 148 -15.10 -7.34 3.63
CA GLN A 148 -16.47 -7.82 3.54
C GLN A 148 -16.90 -8.28 4.94
N GLU A 149 -17.99 -7.77 5.49
CA GLU A 149 -18.45 -8.22 6.82
C GLU A 149 -19.31 -9.49 6.71
N HIS A 150 -20.04 -9.64 5.61
CA HIS A 150 -20.86 -10.81 5.33
C HIS A 150 -20.84 -11.14 3.82
N PRO A 151 -20.89 -12.42 3.39
CA PRO A 151 -20.88 -12.79 1.97
C PRO A 151 -21.97 -12.15 1.10
N ARG A 152 -23.03 -11.62 1.72
CA ARG A 152 -24.15 -10.93 1.04
C ARG A 152 -23.98 -9.43 0.96
N GLU A 153 -23.05 -8.88 1.72
CA GLU A 153 -22.80 -7.44 1.78
C GLU A 153 -21.80 -7.01 0.70
N PRO A 154 -21.83 -5.72 0.31
CA PRO A 154 -20.87 -5.17 -0.62
C PRO A 154 -19.43 -5.30 -0.12
N LEU A 155 -18.50 -5.45 -1.05
CA LEU A 155 -17.08 -5.29 -0.79
C LEU A 155 -16.78 -3.80 -0.57
N HIS A 156 -16.05 -3.52 0.50
CA HIS A 156 -15.47 -2.20 0.77
C HIS A 156 -13.98 -2.22 0.41
N LEU A 157 -13.60 -1.37 -0.53
CA LEU A 157 -12.25 -1.24 -1.05
C LEU A 157 -11.65 0.08 -0.57
N THR A 158 -10.47 0.03 0.04
CA THR A 158 -9.64 1.23 0.26
C THR A 158 -8.23 1.00 -0.22
N ALA A 159 -7.52 2.08 -0.55
CA ALA A 159 -6.16 1.97 -1.03
C ALA A 159 -5.27 3.07 -0.49
N TYR A 160 -3.98 2.74 -0.35
CA TYR A 160 -2.97 3.64 0.17
C TYR A 160 -1.67 3.49 -0.63
N VAL A 161 -0.98 4.60 -0.91
CA VAL A 161 0.43 4.57 -1.29
C VAL A 161 1.27 4.78 -0.03
N LYS A 162 2.15 3.82 0.27
CA LYS A 162 3.21 3.99 1.27
C LYS A 162 4.54 4.13 0.55
N ILE A 163 5.25 5.21 0.82
CA ILE A 163 6.64 5.40 0.41
C ILE A 163 7.52 5.12 1.62
N GLU A 164 8.67 4.49 1.41
CA GLU A 164 9.63 4.13 2.46
C GLU A 164 9.79 5.22 3.54
N ASN A 165 9.69 4.81 4.81
CA ASN A 165 9.76 5.64 6.02
C ASN A 165 8.69 6.74 6.15
N LYS A 166 7.63 6.71 5.34
CA LYS A 166 6.48 7.63 5.45
C LYS A 166 5.21 6.91 5.89
N THR A 167 4.29 7.71 6.44
CA THR A 167 2.92 7.28 6.71
C THR A 167 2.21 6.93 5.40
N PRO A 168 1.39 5.86 5.37
CA PRO A 168 0.55 5.56 4.21
C PRO A 168 -0.35 6.75 3.85
N ILE A 169 -0.46 7.04 2.56
CA ILE A 169 -1.29 8.11 2.01
C ILE A 169 -2.50 7.47 1.34
N PRO A 170 -3.75 7.76 1.76
CA PRO A 170 -4.93 7.21 1.12
C PRO A 170 -5.06 7.71 -0.33
N ILE A 171 -5.55 6.84 -1.21
CA ILE A 171 -5.79 7.15 -2.62
C ILE A 171 -7.30 7.32 -2.81
N PHE A 172 -7.69 8.51 -3.27
CA PHE A 172 -9.08 8.81 -3.59
C PHE A 172 -9.31 8.57 -5.07
N ILE A 173 -10.02 7.49 -5.39
CA ILE A 173 -10.50 7.27 -6.75
C ILE A 173 -11.88 7.90 -6.87
N LYS A 174 -12.05 8.84 -7.79
CA LYS A 174 -13.39 9.26 -8.22
C LYS A 174 -13.85 8.31 -9.33
N PRO A 175 -14.81 7.42 -9.06
CA PRO A 175 -15.29 6.49 -10.08
C PRO A 175 -15.90 7.27 -11.25
N LYS A 176 -15.46 6.96 -12.49
CA LYS A 176 -15.99 7.61 -13.70
C LYS A 176 -17.32 6.99 -14.10
N PRO A 177 -18.41 7.75 -14.25
CA PRO A 177 -19.67 7.20 -14.73
C PRO A 177 -19.54 6.62 -16.15
N PRO A 178 -20.16 5.46 -16.45
CA PRO A 178 -20.89 4.56 -15.55
C PRO A 178 -19.93 3.57 -14.86
N SER A 179 -19.51 3.86 -13.63
CA SER A 179 -18.64 2.96 -12.87
C SER A 179 -19.46 1.93 -12.12
N LEU A 180 -18.97 0.70 -12.00
CA LEU A 180 -19.49 -0.30 -11.08
C LEU A 180 -19.16 0.02 -9.60
N TYR A 181 -18.31 1.02 -9.39
CA TYR A 181 -17.84 1.46 -8.09
C TYR A 181 -18.60 2.71 -7.65
N GLN A 182 -18.99 2.74 -6.37
CA GLN A 182 -19.60 3.91 -5.75
C GLN A 182 -18.70 4.39 -4.62
N SER A 183 -18.46 5.69 -4.54
CA SER A 183 -17.84 6.28 -3.35
C SER A 183 -18.80 6.15 -2.18
N HIS A 184 -18.30 5.74 -1.01
CA HIS A 184 -19.10 5.67 0.20
C HIS A 184 -19.61 7.08 0.56
N PRO A 185 -20.88 7.24 0.95
CA PRO A 185 -21.49 8.54 1.19
C PRO A 185 -20.78 9.37 2.27
N GLU A 186 -20.23 8.70 3.28
CA GLU A 186 -19.56 9.35 4.41
C GLU A 186 -18.04 9.45 4.21
N ASN A 187 -17.48 8.72 3.23
CA ASN A 187 -16.04 8.61 3.09
C ASN A 187 -15.61 8.29 1.66
N GLY A 188 -15.19 9.32 0.92
CA GLY A 188 -14.77 9.18 -0.47
C GLY A 188 -13.51 8.33 -0.70
N ALA A 189 -12.77 7.94 0.35
CA ALA A 189 -11.66 6.98 0.23
C ALA A 189 -12.15 5.53 0.11
N ILE A 190 -13.37 5.26 0.57
CA ILE A 190 -14.00 3.94 0.52
C ILE A 190 -14.77 3.82 -0.77
N ILE A 191 -14.44 2.78 -1.53
CA ILE A 191 -15.16 2.38 -2.72
C ILE A 191 -15.97 1.13 -2.41
N THR A 192 -17.26 1.16 -2.66
CA THR A 192 -18.15 0.02 -2.47
C THR A 192 -18.48 -0.64 -3.80
N CYS A 193 -18.51 -1.96 -3.83
CA CYS A 193 -18.98 -2.71 -4.99
C CYS A 193 -19.63 -4.03 -4.57
N GLN A 194 -20.71 -4.42 -5.25
CA GLN A 194 -21.39 -5.69 -4.99
C GLN A 194 -20.76 -6.79 -5.83
N LEU A 195 -20.41 -7.92 -5.21
CA LEU A 195 -20.06 -9.14 -5.91
C LEU A 195 -21.35 -9.91 -6.24
N SER A 196 -21.61 -10.19 -7.51
CA SER A 196 -22.71 -11.09 -7.90
C SER A 196 -22.30 -12.55 -7.78
N GLU A 197 -23.27 -13.46 -7.68
CA GLU A 197 -23.03 -14.91 -7.55
C GLU A 197 -22.15 -15.49 -8.68
N ASP A 198 -22.25 -14.93 -9.90
CA ASP A 198 -21.49 -15.38 -11.08
C ASP A 198 -20.17 -14.61 -11.30
N GLU A 199 -19.83 -13.64 -10.46
CA GLU A 199 -18.65 -12.77 -10.64
C GLU A 199 -17.52 -13.20 -9.69
N THR A 200 -16.32 -13.31 -10.23
CA THR A 200 -15.12 -13.61 -9.45
C THR A 200 -14.59 -12.35 -8.76
N LEU A 201 -13.82 -12.53 -7.67
CA LEU A 201 -13.15 -11.41 -7.02
C LEU A 201 -12.18 -10.68 -7.98
N GLU A 202 -11.52 -11.42 -8.88
CA GLU A 202 -10.66 -10.86 -9.92
C GLU A 202 -11.42 -9.87 -10.81
N GLU A 203 -12.55 -10.29 -11.36
CA GLU A 203 -13.38 -9.46 -12.25
C GLU A 203 -13.83 -8.18 -11.56
N LYS A 204 -14.12 -8.28 -10.25
CA LYS A 204 -14.52 -7.13 -9.45
C LYS A 204 -13.40 -6.17 -9.10
N ILE A 205 -12.22 -6.68 -8.73
CA ILE A 205 -11.16 -5.86 -8.14
C ILE A 205 -10.16 -5.36 -9.19
N VAL A 206 -9.94 -6.12 -10.27
CA VAL A 206 -8.93 -5.75 -11.29
C VAL A 206 -9.16 -4.37 -11.89
N PRO A 207 -10.38 -3.96 -12.31
CA PRO A 207 -10.58 -2.62 -12.88
C PRO A 207 -10.19 -1.51 -11.91
N TYR A 208 -10.60 -1.63 -10.63
CA TYR A 208 -10.19 -0.72 -9.56
C TYR A 208 -8.67 -0.71 -9.37
N LEU A 209 -8.04 -1.88 -9.35
CA LEU A 209 -6.59 -2.02 -9.21
C LEU A 209 -5.84 -1.39 -10.39
N GLN A 210 -6.36 -1.47 -11.61
CA GLN A 210 -5.75 -0.81 -12.78
C GLN A 210 -5.74 0.72 -12.63
N ASP A 211 -6.84 1.30 -12.16
CA ASP A 211 -6.91 2.72 -11.88
C ASP A 211 -5.96 3.12 -10.75
N LEU A 212 -5.87 2.32 -9.69
CA LEU A 212 -4.90 2.54 -8.59
C LEU A 212 -3.46 2.48 -9.06
N LEU A 213 -3.11 1.49 -9.89
CA LEU A 213 -1.77 1.33 -10.45
C LEU A 213 -1.39 2.52 -11.33
N LYS A 214 -2.35 3.04 -12.11
CA LYS A 214 -2.17 4.23 -12.92
C LYS A 214 -1.95 5.46 -12.05
N GLN A 215 -2.80 5.69 -11.04
CA GLN A 215 -2.67 6.82 -10.14
C GLN A 215 -1.37 6.77 -9.33
N SER A 216 -1.04 5.62 -8.76
CA SER A 216 0.21 5.39 -8.03
C SER A 216 1.43 5.74 -8.90
N GLY A 217 1.45 5.26 -10.15
CA GLY A 217 2.52 5.57 -11.09
C GLY A 217 2.55 7.04 -11.50
N ASP A 218 1.43 7.57 -11.99
CA ASP A 218 1.35 8.89 -12.62
C ASP A 218 1.39 10.03 -11.63
N ILE A 219 0.68 9.92 -10.50
CA ILE A 219 0.55 11.01 -9.51
C ILE A 219 1.65 10.88 -8.47
N TYR A 220 1.77 9.71 -7.85
CA TYR A 220 2.54 9.56 -6.63
C TYR A 220 4.02 9.22 -6.85
N LEU A 221 4.40 8.55 -7.96
CA LEU A 221 5.76 8.02 -8.12
C LEU A 221 6.53 8.63 -9.30
N ARG A 222 5.86 9.16 -10.32
CA ARG A 222 6.51 9.71 -11.53
C ARG A 222 7.47 10.87 -11.23
N GLY A 223 7.12 11.71 -10.25
CA GLY A 223 7.94 12.84 -9.83
C GLY A 223 9.23 12.47 -9.12
N SER A 224 9.33 11.26 -8.57
CA SER A 224 10.44 10.79 -7.73
C SER A 224 11.82 11.08 -8.36
N PRO A 225 12.83 11.44 -7.55
CA PRO A 225 14.21 11.63 -8.01
C PRO A 225 14.90 10.32 -8.40
N SER A 226 14.36 9.18 -7.96
CA SER A 226 14.90 7.83 -8.20
C SER A 226 13.89 6.95 -8.95
N THR A 227 14.39 5.92 -9.62
CA THR A 227 13.53 4.78 -10.03
C THR A 227 12.93 4.12 -8.79
N TYR A 228 11.80 3.46 -8.94
CA TYR A 228 11.07 2.85 -7.83
C TYR A 228 10.82 1.36 -8.04
N ASN A 229 10.68 0.63 -6.93
CA ASN A 229 10.13 -0.70 -6.84
C ASN A 229 8.74 -0.60 -6.22
N LEU A 230 7.70 -0.88 -7.01
CA LEU A 230 6.33 -0.96 -6.48
C LEU A 230 6.02 -2.39 -6.04
N VAL A 231 5.58 -2.53 -4.80
CA VAL A 231 5.04 -3.76 -4.21
C VAL A 231 3.53 -3.59 -4.03
N LEU A 232 2.76 -4.60 -4.42
CA LEU A 232 1.33 -4.66 -4.19
C LEU A 232 1.08 -5.51 -2.95
N GLU A 233 0.51 -4.92 -1.91
CA GLU A 233 0.07 -5.64 -0.72
C GLU A 233 -1.45 -5.60 -0.67
N ILE A 234 -2.09 -6.76 -0.86
CA ILE A 234 -3.56 -6.86 -0.88
C ILE A 234 -4.00 -7.54 0.40
N PHE A 235 -4.72 -6.81 1.25
CA PHE A 235 -5.36 -7.32 2.45
C PHE A 235 -6.70 -7.91 2.03
N LEU A 236 -6.83 -9.22 2.17
CA LEU A 236 -8.01 -9.98 1.77
C LEU A 236 -8.67 -10.59 3.00
N PRO A 237 -10.01 -10.71 2.99
CA PRO A 237 -10.72 -11.56 3.93
C PRO A 237 -10.33 -13.03 3.81
N PHE A 238 -10.55 -13.84 4.86
CA PHE A 238 -10.19 -15.27 4.88
C PHE A 238 -10.70 -16.05 3.68
N ASP A 239 -11.98 -15.85 3.34
CA ASP A 239 -12.65 -16.51 2.21
C ASP A 239 -11.89 -16.32 0.89
N TYR A 240 -11.09 -15.26 0.80
CA TYR A 240 -10.35 -14.88 -0.38
C TYR A 240 -8.83 -15.03 -0.24
N LEU A 241 -8.29 -15.50 0.89
CA LEU A 241 -6.83 -15.65 1.06
C LEU A 241 -6.20 -16.67 0.09
N ALA A 242 -6.97 -17.67 -0.35
CA ALA A 242 -6.54 -18.65 -1.34
C ALA A 242 -6.47 -18.09 -2.78
N GLU A 243 -7.01 -16.89 -3.02
CA GLU A 243 -7.10 -16.30 -4.35
C GLU A 243 -5.75 -16.23 -5.05
N SER A 244 -5.79 -16.48 -6.36
CA SER A 244 -4.58 -16.45 -7.20
C SER A 244 -4.26 -15.03 -7.63
N VAL A 245 -4.13 -14.10 -6.68
CA VAL A 245 -3.96 -12.67 -6.91
C VAL A 245 -2.82 -12.35 -7.88
N ASP A 246 -1.67 -13.01 -7.73
CA ASP A 246 -0.53 -12.84 -8.64
C ASP A 246 -0.84 -13.30 -10.07
N LEU A 247 -1.87 -14.12 -10.27
CA LEU A 247 -2.37 -14.54 -11.58
C LEU A 247 -3.54 -13.68 -12.08
N TRP A 248 -3.93 -12.59 -11.41
CA TRP A 248 -4.94 -11.69 -11.94
C TRP A 248 -4.43 -10.94 -13.18
N GLY A 249 -5.30 -10.79 -14.19
CA GLY A 249 -4.97 -10.23 -15.49
C GLY A 249 -5.18 -8.72 -15.58
N ILE A 250 -4.10 -7.94 -15.55
CA ILE A 250 -4.13 -6.48 -15.79
C ILE A 250 -3.79 -6.12 -17.24
N GLU A 251 -4.39 -5.06 -17.76
CA GLU A 251 -4.01 -4.51 -19.06
C GLU A 251 -2.72 -3.68 -19.00
N ARG A 252 -1.77 -4.00 -19.88
CA ARG A 252 -0.53 -3.26 -20.13
C ARG A 252 -0.30 -3.12 -21.62
N ILE A 253 -0.24 -1.90 -22.13
CA ILE A 253 0.07 -1.59 -23.55
C ILE A 253 -0.78 -2.49 -24.48
N ARG A 254 -2.11 -2.50 -24.27
CA ARG A 254 -3.09 -3.28 -25.05
C ARG A 254 -2.95 -4.81 -24.97
N ARG A 255 -2.26 -5.35 -23.95
CA ARG A 255 -2.17 -6.80 -23.70
C ARG A 255 -2.51 -7.09 -22.25
N LYS A 256 -3.27 -8.16 -22.00
CA LYS A 256 -3.46 -8.68 -20.64
C LYS A 256 -2.16 -9.34 -20.16
N ARG A 257 -1.75 -9.02 -18.94
CA ARG A 257 -0.57 -9.59 -18.26
C ARG A 257 -0.91 -9.92 -16.82
N LYS A 258 -0.28 -10.95 -16.28
CA LYS A 258 -0.50 -11.42 -14.92
C LYS A 258 0.19 -10.49 -13.92
N LEU A 259 -0.45 -10.17 -12.79
CA LEU A 259 0.08 -9.23 -11.79
C LEU A 259 1.49 -9.61 -11.31
N GLY A 260 1.69 -10.87 -10.91
CA GLY A 260 2.95 -11.42 -10.41
C GLY A 260 4.10 -11.46 -11.41
N ARG A 261 3.81 -11.28 -12.70
CA ARG A 261 4.82 -11.08 -13.75
C ARG A 261 5.38 -9.66 -13.74
N GLU A 262 4.51 -8.68 -13.50
CA GLU A 262 4.79 -7.25 -13.65
C GLU A 262 5.17 -6.59 -12.31
N TYR A 263 4.61 -7.10 -11.20
CA TYR A 263 4.73 -6.54 -9.87
C TYR A 263 5.11 -7.58 -8.84
N ARG A 264 5.73 -7.12 -7.75
CA ARG A 264 5.82 -7.88 -6.49
C ARG A 264 4.44 -7.88 -5.86
N VAL A 265 3.86 -9.05 -5.62
CA VAL A 265 2.50 -9.19 -5.08
C VAL A 265 2.56 -10.02 -3.80
N ILE A 266 1.93 -9.50 -2.76
CA ILE A 266 1.83 -10.10 -1.43
C ILE A 266 0.37 -10.08 -1.01
N VAL A 267 -0.09 -11.20 -0.45
CA VAL A 267 -1.39 -11.30 0.20
C VAL A 267 -1.22 -11.11 1.71
N ARG A 268 -2.20 -10.48 2.33
CA ARG A 268 -2.23 -10.15 3.76
C ARG A 268 -3.62 -10.45 4.31
N SER A 269 -3.71 -10.83 5.58
CA SER A 269 -5.03 -11.03 6.21
C SER A 269 -5.64 -9.68 6.61
N TYR A 270 -6.89 -9.47 6.21
CA TYR A 270 -7.68 -8.32 6.64
C TYR A 270 -8.08 -8.43 8.13
N GLU A 271 -8.42 -9.62 8.61
CA GLU A 271 -8.92 -9.86 9.97
C GLU A 271 -7.90 -9.47 11.03
N ARG A 272 -6.60 -9.65 10.74
CA ARG A 272 -5.50 -9.22 11.63
C ARG A 272 -5.34 -7.72 11.72
N LEU A 273 -5.90 -6.97 10.76
CA LEU A 273 -5.90 -5.52 10.78
C LEU A 273 -6.92 -4.99 11.79
N VAL A 274 -8.06 -5.66 11.93
CA VAL A 274 -9.21 -5.17 12.71
C VAL A 274 -9.28 -5.70 14.13
N ASP A 275 -8.81 -6.92 14.38
CA ASP A 275 -8.86 -7.50 15.72
C ASP A 275 -7.56 -7.23 16.49
N ALA A 276 -7.67 -6.45 17.57
CA ALA A 276 -6.53 -6.06 18.40
C ALA A 276 -5.85 -7.24 19.12
N TYR A 277 -6.60 -8.29 19.48
CA TYR A 277 -6.03 -9.47 20.13
C TYR A 277 -5.12 -10.24 19.18
N TYR A 278 -5.61 -10.52 17.97
CA TYR A 278 -4.80 -11.24 16.97
C TYR A 278 -3.69 -10.36 16.37
N ALA A 279 -3.89 -9.04 16.28
CA ALA A 279 -2.81 -8.10 15.97
C ALA A 279 -1.67 -8.18 17.00
N GLY A 280 -1.99 -8.30 18.30
CA GLY A 280 -1.00 -8.50 19.35
C GLY A 280 -0.22 -9.81 19.23
N LYS A 281 -0.89 -10.90 18.81
CA LYS A 281 -0.20 -12.18 18.52
C LYS A 281 0.75 -12.04 17.32
N LEU A 282 0.28 -11.42 16.24
CA LEU A 282 1.11 -11.14 15.06
C LEU A 282 2.34 -10.30 15.42
N GLU A 283 2.17 -9.22 16.19
CA GLU A 283 3.29 -8.40 16.66
C GLU A 283 4.31 -9.20 17.48
N SER A 284 3.83 -10.12 18.32
CA SER A 284 4.69 -10.96 19.15
C SER A 284 5.51 -11.93 18.28
N ALA A 285 4.87 -12.62 17.34
CA ALA A 285 5.54 -13.52 16.40
C ALA A 285 6.50 -12.76 15.46
N TRP A 286 6.13 -11.55 15.04
CA TRP A 286 6.96 -10.68 14.21
C TRP A 286 8.22 -10.21 14.94
N LYS A 287 8.10 -9.80 16.21
CA LYS A 287 9.25 -9.44 17.05
C LYS A 287 10.18 -10.64 17.23
N LEU A 288 9.61 -11.83 17.45
CA LEU A 288 10.38 -13.07 17.51
C LEU A 288 11.17 -13.31 16.23
N MET A 289 10.51 -13.28 15.07
CA MET A 289 11.13 -13.41 13.75
C MET A 289 12.28 -12.41 13.54
N LYS A 290 12.15 -11.16 13.99
CA LYS A 290 13.22 -10.15 13.89
C LYS A 290 14.38 -10.39 14.85
N SER A 291 14.12 -11.00 16.00
CA SER A 291 15.12 -11.24 17.06
C SER A 291 15.94 -12.51 16.85
N MET A 292 15.42 -13.46 16.07
CA MET A 292 16.04 -14.76 15.85
C MET A 292 17.35 -14.67 15.07
N GLU A 293 18.31 -15.50 15.48
CA GLU A 293 19.56 -15.65 14.76
C GLU A 293 19.32 -16.23 13.36
N GLN A 294 20.14 -15.75 12.42
CA GLN A 294 20.15 -16.15 11.02
C GLN A 294 19.99 -17.66 10.78
N LYS A 295 20.76 -18.48 11.50
CA LYS A 295 20.78 -19.94 11.30
C LYS A 295 19.55 -20.66 11.85
N VAL A 296 18.83 -20.04 12.79
CA VAL A 296 17.69 -20.65 13.47
C VAL A 296 16.39 -20.41 12.69
N LEU A 297 16.27 -19.26 12.03
CA LEU A 297 15.06 -18.86 11.30
C LEU A 297 14.44 -19.96 10.41
N PRO A 298 15.19 -20.68 9.55
CA PRO A 298 14.59 -21.72 8.70
C PRO A 298 14.00 -22.89 9.49
N THR A 299 14.54 -23.19 10.69
CA THR A 299 14.05 -24.29 11.55
C THR A 299 12.74 -23.96 12.25
N CYS A 300 12.38 -22.67 12.30
CA CYS A 300 11.13 -22.18 12.89
C CYS A 300 10.00 -22.05 11.86
N ILE A 301 10.17 -22.66 10.68
CA ILE A 301 9.14 -22.75 9.65
C ILE A 301 8.60 -24.17 9.64
N ARG A 302 7.30 -24.30 9.92
CA ARG A 302 6.62 -25.59 9.92
C ARG A 302 6.33 -26.00 8.47
N ARG A 303 6.80 -27.17 8.06
CA ARG A 303 6.45 -27.78 6.77
C ARG A 303 5.28 -28.74 6.93
N LEU A 304 4.28 -28.60 6.07
CA LEU A 304 3.22 -29.58 5.86
C LEU A 304 3.52 -30.44 4.64
N GLU A 305 3.34 -31.74 4.79
CA GLU A 305 3.52 -32.76 3.76
C GLU A 305 2.21 -32.94 2.98
N GLN A 306 2.33 -33.08 1.66
CA GLN A 306 1.18 -33.14 0.75
C GLN A 306 0.24 -34.32 1.03
N GLU A 307 0.80 -35.49 1.31
CA GLU A 307 0.04 -36.74 1.43
C GLU A 307 -0.62 -36.91 2.81
N LYS A 308 -0.34 -36.00 3.75
CA LYS A 308 -0.79 -36.10 5.12
C LYS A 308 -2.06 -35.28 5.31
N ARG A 309 -3.09 -35.91 5.87
CA ARG A 309 -4.25 -35.20 6.40
C ARG A 309 -3.89 -34.58 7.75
N TYR A 310 -4.21 -33.32 7.92
CA TYR A 310 -3.94 -32.58 9.15
C TYR A 310 -5.21 -32.36 9.95
N PHE A 311 -5.07 -32.40 11.28
CA PHE A 311 -6.06 -31.86 12.19
C PHE A 311 -5.58 -30.45 12.54
N TYR A 312 -6.29 -29.42 12.06
CA TYR A 312 -5.80 -28.05 12.14
C TYR A 312 -5.75 -27.48 13.56
N SER A 313 -6.54 -28.02 14.49
CA SER A 313 -6.40 -27.73 15.93
C SER A 313 -5.05 -28.19 16.50
N ILE A 314 -4.52 -29.33 16.02
CA ILE A 314 -3.18 -29.80 16.39
C ILE A 314 -2.12 -28.90 15.75
N LEU A 315 -2.33 -28.48 14.49
CA LEU A 315 -1.43 -27.55 13.82
C LEU A 315 -1.37 -26.21 14.56
N GLU A 316 -2.50 -25.66 14.99
CA GLU A 316 -2.58 -24.43 15.77
C GLU A 316 -1.76 -24.54 17.07
N GLN A 317 -1.92 -25.65 17.79
CA GLN A 317 -1.14 -25.95 18.99
C GLN A 317 0.36 -26.04 18.67
N GLU A 318 0.74 -26.79 17.64
CA GLU A 318 2.15 -26.92 17.21
C GLU A 318 2.77 -25.57 16.86
N LEU A 319 2.07 -24.74 16.07
CA LEU A 319 2.55 -23.42 15.66
C LEU A 319 2.75 -22.50 16.87
N THR A 320 1.84 -22.57 17.84
CA THR A 320 1.90 -21.78 19.08
C THR A 320 3.03 -22.25 20.01
N GLU A 321 3.07 -23.54 20.34
CA GLU A 321 4.02 -24.11 21.31
C GLU A 321 5.46 -24.08 20.80
N GLN A 322 5.65 -24.33 19.50
CA GLN A 322 6.99 -24.30 18.88
C GLN A 322 7.43 -22.88 18.49
N GLN A 323 6.60 -21.86 18.77
CA GLN A 323 6.85 -20.48 18.39
C GLN A 323 7.22 -20.33 16.91
N SER A 324 6.45 -21.02 16.05
CA SER A 324 6.69 -21.01 14.62
C SER A 324 6.49 -19.61 14.06
N ILE A 325 7.41 -19.17 13.21
CA ILE A 325 7.33 -17.86 12.53
C ILE A 325 6.85 -18.00 11.09
N GLY A 326 6.72 -19.23 10.60
CA GLY A 326 6.19 -19.45 9.27
C GLY A 326 5.64 -20.84 9.03
N LEU A 327 4.93 -20.98 7.91
CA LEU A 327 4.42 -22.24 7.39
C LEU A 327 4.81 -22.40 5.91
N SER A 328 5.19 -23.61 5.50
CA SER A 328 5.30 -24.01 4.09
C SER A 328 4.43 -25.24 3.80
N CYS A 329 3.65 -25.21 2.72
CA CYS A 329 2.73 -26.31 2.39
C CYS A 329 2.34 -26.36 0.90
N PHE A 330 1.57 -27.38 0.54
CA PHE A 330 0.67 -27.31 -0.61
C PHE A 330 -0.68 -26.79 -0.13
N LEU A 331 -1.34 -26.00 -0.95
CA LEU A 331 -2.67 -25.51 -0.63
C LEU A 331 -3.67 -26.67 -0.67
N PRO A 332 -4.46 -26.90 0.40
CA PRO A 332 -5.49 -27.93 0.38
C PRO A 332 -6.48 -27.75 -0.78
N GLU A 333 -6.89 -28.86 -1.39
CA GLU A 333 -7.85 -28.86 -2.49
C GLU A 333 -9.29 -28.59 -2.01
N ALA A 334 -9.63 -29.12 -0.84
CA ALA A 334 -10.94 -28.93 -0.21
C ALA A 334 -11.04 -27.54 0.42
N GLU A 335 -12.14 -26.83 0.14
CA GLU A 335 -12.39 -25.48 0.66
C GLU A 335 -12.41 -25.43 2.19
N ALA A 336 -13.10 -26.36 2.84
CA ALA A 336 -13.15 -26.46 4.30
C ALA A 336 -11.76 -26.65 4.93
N GLU A 337 -10.88 -27.44 4.30
CA GLU A 337 -9.50 -27.63 4.81
C GLU A 337 -8.64 -26.36 4.61
N ARG A 338 -8.88 -25.59 3.54
CA ARG A 338 -8.24 -24.28 3.36
C ARG A 338 -8.70 -23.27 4.41
N GLU A 339 -9.99 -23.24 4.72
CA GLU A 339 -10.56 -22.39 5.75
C GLU A 339 -9.91 -22.71 7.11
N GLU A 340 -9.91 -23.98 7.51
CA GLU A 340 -9.27 -24.43 8.75
C GLU A 340 -7.77 -24.10 8.80
N LEU A 341 -7.06 -24.21 7.67
CA LEU A 341 -5.65 -23.80 7.56
C LEU A 341 -5.47 -22.30 7.84
N PHE A 342 -6.28 -21.44 7.22
CA PHE A 342 -6.16 -20.00 7.38
C PHE A 342 -6.60 -19.52 8.77
N VAL A 343 -7.61 -20.17 9.37
CA VAL A 343 -7.99 -19.94 10.77
C VAL A 343 -6.82 -20.29 11.69
N ALA A 344 -6.18 -21.45 11.54
CA ALA A 344 -5.02 -21.81 12.36
C ALA A 344 -3.86 -20.81 12.21
N LEU A 345 -3.58 -20.35 10.99
CA LEU A 345 -2.60 -19.28 10.77
C LEU A 345 -3.02 -18.01 11.50
N TYR A 346 -4.26 -17.55 11.31
CA TYR A 346 -4.79 -16.36 11.96
C TYR A 346 -4.64 -16.39 13.48
N GLU A 347 -5.12 -17.47 14.10
CA GLU A 347 -5.20 -17.59 15.55
C GLU A 347 -3.84 -17.69 16.22
N THR A 348 -2.84 -18.22 15.52
CA THR A 348 -1.46 -18.34 16.00
C THR A 348 -0.65 -17.06 15.81
N GLY A 349 -1.11 -16.14 14.95
CA GLY A 349 -0.38 -14.93 14.60
C GLY A 349 0.86 -15.18 13.74
N VAL A 350 1.00 -16.35 13.12
CA VAL A 350 2.13 -16.69 12.25
C VAL A 350 2.23 -15.68 11.09
N PRO A 351 3.35 -14.93 10.96
CA PRO A 351 3.44 -13.81 10.03
C PRO A 351 3.70 -14.22 8.57
N LEU A 352 4.23 -15.43 8.33
CA LEU A 352 4.62 -15.89 7.01
C LEU A 352 3.94 -17.23 6.69
N ALA A 353 3.23 -17.31 5.58
CA ALA A 353 2.84 -18.59 5.01
C ALA A 353 3.15 -18.63 3.53
N LEU A 354 3.74 -19.73 3.10
CA LEU A 354 4.12 -20.00 1.73
C LEU A 354 3.41 -21.27 1.28
N TRP A 355 2.71 -21.21 0.15
CA TRP A 355 2.11 -22.40 -0.42
C TRP A 355 2.27 -22.52 -1.93
N LEU A 356 2.22 -23.76 -2.42
CA LEU A 356 2.04 -24.09 -3.83
C LEU A 356 0.58 -24.45 -4.08
N ARG A 357 -0.03 -23.88 -5.12
CA ARG A 357 -1.44 -24.12 -5.49
C ARG A 357 -1.71 -25.47 -6.12
N SER A 358 -0.69 -26.09 -6.71
CA SER A 358 -0.82 -27.38 -7.39
C SER A 358 0.17 -28.38 -6.79
N PRO A 359 -0.25 -29.64 -6.63
CA PRO A 359 0.61 -30.72 -6.20
C PRO A 359 1.51 -31.28 -7.33
N ASP A 360 1.17 -31.01 -8.59
CA ASP A 360 1.65 -31.77 -9.76
C ASP A 360 3.04 -31.35 -10.27
N PHE A 361 3.94 -30.92 -9.37
CA PHE A 361 5.31 -30.57 -9.74
C PHE A 361 6.25 -31.75 -9.55
N GLU A 362 7.19 -31.93 -10.49
CA GLU A 362 8.33 -32.83 -10.30
C GLU A 362 9.00 -32.53 -8.95
N ASN A 363 9.37 -33.58 -8.21
CA ASN A 363 9.77 -33.59 -6.78
C ASN A 363 10.77 -32.50 -6.30
N ASP A 364 11.46 -31.80 -7.21
CA ASP A 364 12.36 -30.70 -6.90
C ASP A 364 11.65 -29.36 -6.64
N GLY A 365 10.36 -29.23 -6.96
CA GLY A 365 9.58 -28.00 -6.80
C GLY A 365 9.55 -27.50 -5.35
N MET A 366 9.30 -28.39 -4.39
CA MET A 366 9.30 -28.04 -2.97
C MET A 366 10.70 -27.73 -2.44
N LEU A 367 11.73 -28.43 -2.91
CA LEU A 367 13.12 -28.11 -2.55
C LEU A 367 13.51 -26.70 -3.01
N HIS A 368 13.14 -26.32 -4.23
CA HIS A 368 13.38 -24.97 -4.75
C HIS A 368 12.51 -23.90 -4.08
N PHE A 369 11.29 -24.26 -3.69
CA PHE A 369 10.40 -23.40 -2.93
C PHE A 369 10.98 -23.12 -1.53
N GLU A 370 11.51 -24.13 -0.86
CA GLU A 370 12.18 -24.01 0.44
C GLU A 370 13.48 -23.21 0.37
N GLN A 371 14.17 -23.19 -0.77
CA GLN A 371 15.32 -22.29 -0.94
C GLN A 371 14.95 -20.80 -0.83
N LEU A 372 13.69 -20.43 -1.09
CA LEU A 372 13.22 -19.07 -0.81
C LEU A 372 13.27 -18.75 0.68
N LEU A 373 13.07 -19.76 1.53
CA LEU A 373 13.10 -19.68 2.98
C LEU A 373 14.52 -19.74 3.55
N CYS A 374 15.54 -19.46 2.74
CA CYS A 374 16.89 -19.31 3.28
C CYS A 374 16.97 -18.10 4.22
N THR A 375 17.80 -18.24 5.25
CA THR A 375 18.15 -17.24 6.25
C THR A 375 18.22 -15.80 5.75
N ARG A 376 18.88 -15.57 4.61
CA ARG A 376 19.10 -14.23 4.05
C ARG A 376 17.78 -13.58 3.62
N CYS A 377 16.86 -14.35 3.04
CA CYS A 377 15.55 -13.87 2.62
C CYS A 377 14.62 -13.63 3.81
N LEU A 378 14.74 -14.42 4.88
CA LEU A 378 13.90 -14.26 6.07
C LEU A 378 14.27 -13.03 6.90
N GLN A 379 15.53 -12.58 6.89
CA GLN A 379 15.92 -11.35 7.58
C GLN A 379 15.54 -10.08 6.81
N ASP A 380 15.66 -10.10 5.49
CA ASP A 380 15.21 -9.02 4.63
C ASP A 380 13.99 -9.48 3.83
N HIS A 381 12.81 -9.22 4.37
CA HIS A 381 11.56 -9.56 3.71
C HIS A 381 11.45 -8.97 2.30
N ASN A 382 12.04 -7.80 2.02
CA ASN A 382 12.04 -7.25 0.67
C ASN A 382 12.86 -8.14 -0.28
N GLN A 383 13.91 -8.77 0.22
CA GLN A 383 14.65 -9.79 -0.51
C GLN A 383 13.80 -11.05 -0.75
N LEU A 384 13.04 -11.54 0.25
CA LEU A 384 12.11 -12.67 0.04
C LEU A 384 11.08 -12.36 -1.06
N ILE A 385 10.44 -11.19 -0.98
CA ILE A 385 9.47 -10.70 -1.96
C ILE A 385 10.12 -10.60 -3.35
N GLU A 386 11.36 -10.09 -3.43
CA GLU A 386 12.13 -9.99 -4.67
C GLU A 386 12.41 -11.36 -5.30
N GLN A 387 12.82 -12.35 -4.49
CA GLN A 387 13.13 -13.68 -4.98
C GLN A 387 11.88 -14.39 -5.50
N LEU A 388 10.78 -14.31 -4.76
CA LEU A 388 9.49 -14.85 -5.21
C LEU A 388 9.04 -14.20 -6.53
N PHE A 389 9.13 -12.87 -6.61
CA PHE A 389 8.82 -12.13 -7.84
C PHE A 389 9.67 -12.58 -9.03
N LYS A 390 10.98 -12.75 -8.86
CA LYS A 390 11.87 -13.25 -9.93
C LYS A 390 11.47 -14.65 -10.40
N LYS A 391 11.04 -15.53 -9.49
CA LYS A 391 10.62 -16.89 -9.82
C LYS A 391 9.30 -16.91 -10.57
N ARG A 392 8.30 -16.11 -10.14
CA ARG A 392 7.05 -15.88 -10.88
C ARG A 392 7.31 -15.32 -12.27
N GLN A 393 8.15 -14.29 -12.37
CA GLN A 393 8.50 -13.67 -13.63
C GLN A 393 9.20 -14.66 -14.58
N ALA A 394 10.16 -15.44 -14.08
CA ALA A 394 10.84 -16.48 -14.86
C ALA A 394 9.85 -17.54 -15.37
N ALA A 395 8.93 -18.00 -14.53
CA ALA A 395 7.89 -18.95 -14.92
C ALA A 395 7.05 -18.44 -16.10
N HIS A 396 6.63 -17.17 -16.08
CA HIS A 396 5.88 -16.57 -17.18
C HIS A 396 6.67 -16.35 -18.49
N PHE A 397 7.99 -16.46 -18.46
CA PHE A 397 8.83 -16.45 -19.66
C PHE A 397 9.07 -17.85 -20.24
N CYS A 398 8.70 -18.92 -19.53
CA CYS A 398 8.75 -20.29 -20.02
C CYS A 398 7.59 -20.55 -21.02
N ARG A 399 7.78 -21.57 -21.88
CA ARG A 399 6.74 -21.99 -22.84
C ARG A 399 5.48 -22.52 -22.16
N ASN A 400 5.66 -23.24 -21.04
CA ASN A 400 4.59 -23.82 -20.23
C ASN A 400 4.71 -23.28 -18.80
N PRO A 401 4.21 -22.06 -18.51
CA PRO A 401 4.31 -21.44 -17.18
C PRO A 401 3.69 -22.31 -16.08
N GLU A 402 2.59 -23.00 -16.38
CA GLU A 402 1.87 -23.88 -15.44
C GLU A 402 2.69 -25.07 -14.97
N ASN A 403 3.79 -25.43 -15.65
CA ASN A 403 4.68 -26.51 -15.19
C ASN A 403 5.81 -25.98 -14.28
N GLN A 404 5.85 -24.69 -14.01
CA GLN A 404 6.89 -24.06 -13.21
C GLN A 404 6.34 -23.75 -11.81
N TRP A 405 7.00 -24.22 -10.76
CA TRP A 405 6.56 -23.96 -9.37
C TRP A 405 6.38 -22.46 -9.07
N GLY A 406 7.18 -21.60 -9.70
CA GLY A 406 7.08 -20.15 -9.56
C GLY A 406 5.74 -19.57 -10.01
N TYR A 407 5.01 -20.24 -10.91
CA TYR A 407 3.64 -19.87 -11.33
C TYR A 407 2.60 -20.17 -10.24
N HIS A 408 2.87 -21.16 -9.41
CA HIS A 408 1.94 -21.68 -8.39
C HIS A 408 2.26 -21.20 -6.97
N ALA A 409 3.42 -20.58 -6.80
CA ALA A 409 3.89 -20.05 -5.54
C ALA A 409 3.07 -18.83 -5.09
N ALA A 410 2.50 -18.95 -3.90
CA ALA A 410 1.77 -17.91 -3.20
C ALA A 410 2.45 -17.59 -1.86
N MET A 411 2.18 -16.39 -1.34
CA MET A 411 2.74 -15.92 -0.08
C MET A 411 1.75 -15.02 0.64
N LEU A 412 1.45 -15.40 1.88
CA LEU A 412 0.96 -14.50 2.92
C LEU A 412 2.17 -13.97 3.68
N LEU A 413 2.29 -12.65 3.78
CA LEU A 413 3.30 -12.00 4.60
C LEU A 413 2.70 -10.82 5.33
N ASP A 414 2.34 -11.06 6.59
CA ASP A 414 1.80 -10.03 7.47
C ASP A 414 2.90 -9.35 8.26
N ASN A 415 3.15 -8.09 7.89
CA ASN A 415 4.05 -7.20 8.61
C ASN A 415 3.24 -6.15 9.42
N PRO A 416 3.18 -6.23 10.76
CA PRO A 416 2.42 -5.27 11.59
C PRO A 416 2.91 -3.82 11.43
N GLU A 417 4.14 -3.58 10.96
CA GLU A 417 4.70 -2.24 10.71
C GLU A 417 4.27 -1.65 9.34
N ARG A 418 3.58 -2.43 8.52
CA ARG A 418 3.05 -2.04 7.21
C ARG A 418 1.52 -2.16 7.15
N THR A 419 0.84 -1.85 8.25
CA THR A 419 -0.61 -1.78 8.30
C THR A 419 -1.09 -0.36 7.98
N PRO A 420 -2.11 -0.19 7.11
CA PRO A 420 -2.75 1.11 6.96
C PRO A 420 -3.51 1.47 8.23
N SER A 421 -3.64 2.77 8.53
CA SER A 421 -4.50 3.19 9.63
C SER A 421 -5.95 2.82 9.31
N LEU A 422 -6.66 2.25 10.29
CA LEU A 422 -8.10 2.04 10.20
C LEU A 422 -8.92 3.28 10.56
N ASN A 423 -8.30 4.39 10.97
CA ASN A 423 -9.03 5.62 11.29
C ASN A 423 -9.82 6.18 10.09
N PRO A 424 -9.32 6.15 8.83
CA PRO A 424 -10.10 6.45 7.63
C PRO A 424 -11.15 5.37 7.31
N LEU A 425 -11.30 4.33 8.14
CA LEU A 425 -12.31 3.26 8.01
C LEU A 425 -13.30 3.26 9.18
N LYS A 426 -13.23 4.24 10.09
CA LYS A 426 -14.20 4.38 11.17
C LYS A 426 -15.53 4.85 10.58
N PHE A 427 -16.49 3.93 10.54
CA PHE A 427 -17.91 4.20 10.32
C PHE A 427 -18.43 5.05 11.50
N GLY A 428 -19.46 5.88 11.24
CA GLY A 428 -20.10 6.68 12.29
C GLY A 428 -20.38 5.86 13.56
N GLN A 429 -20.04 6.44 14.72
CA GLN A 429 -20.41 5.90 16.03
C GLN A 429 -21.92 5.99 16.26
#